data_AF-A0A024P6F7-F1
#
_entry.id   AF-A0A024P6F7-F1
#
_cell.length_a   1.000
_cell.length_b   1.000
_cell.length_c   1.000
_cell.angle_alpha   90.00
_cell.angle_beta   90.00
_cell.angle_gamma   90.00
#
_symmetry.space_group_name_H-M   'P 1'
#
loop_
_entity.id
_entity.type
_entity.pdbx_description
1 polymer ?
#
loop_
_entity_poly.entity_id
_entity_poly.type
_entity_poly.pdbx_seq_one_letter_code
_entity_poly.pdbx_strand_id
1 'polypeptide(L)'
;MKLTKWIFIGTVIYLAAFLIDYFVTLFSIDESGIYRSKLGLQIDMTMNEEELFTTFSLTTQVLFTYLAWLVILCISVLILRKFRTRTSTA
;
A
#
# COMPACT_ATOMS: atom_id res chain seq x y z
N MET A 1 24.17 -0.61 3.86
CA MET A 1 23.24 -1.68 3.42
C MET A 1 23.00 -1.54 1.92
N LYS A 2 23.00 -2.65 1.16
CA LYS A 2 22.71 -2.63 -0.29
C LYS A 2 21.30 -2.07 -0.53
N LEU A 3 21.09 -1.38 -1.66
CA LEU A 3 19.80 -0.78 -2.04
C LEU A 3 18.66 -1.81 -1.99
N THR A 4 18.94 -3.06 -2.39
CA THR A 4 18.00 -4.19 -2.34
C THR A 4 17.39 -4.43 -0.97
N LYS A 5 18.15 -4.24 0.13
CA LYS A 5 17.60 -4.41 1.49
C LYS A 5 16.60 -3.30 1.84
N TRP A 6 16.84 -2.08 1.37
CA TRP A 6 15.91 -0.96 1.56
C TRP A 6 14.62 -1.15 0.77
N ILE A 7 14.72 -1.62 -0.47
CA ILE A 7 13.55 -1.97 -1.28
C ILE A 7 12.74 -3.06 -0.59
N PHE A 8 13.40 -4.14 -0.11
CA PHE A 8 12.71 -5.23 0.60
C PHE A 8 11.92 -4.74 1.82
N ILE A 9 12.56 -3.97 2.71
CA ILE A 9 11.90 -3.38 3.88
C ILE A 9 10.75 -2.46 3.45
N GLY A 10 10.99 -1.66 2.42
CA GLY A 10 9.99 -0.80 1.80
C GLY A 10 8.75 -1.53 1.30
N THR A 11 8.94 -2.67 0.64
CA THR A 11 7.86 -3.52 0.14
C THR A 11 7.09 -4.13 1.31
N VAL A 12 7.77 -4.59 2.36
CA VAL A 12 7.09 -5.08 3.57
C VAL A 12 6.23 -3.99 4.22
N ILE A 13 6.75 -2.76 4.33
CA ILE A 13 6.00 -1.61 4.84
C ILE A 13 4.78 -1.32 3.96
N TYR A 14 4.94 -1.34 2.64
CA TYR A 14 3.84 -1.14 1.70
C TYR A 14 2.75 -2.20 1.86
N LEU A 15 3.13 -3.48 1.96
CA LEU A 15 2.18 -4.58 2.15
C LEU A 15 1.44 -4.47 3.49
N ALA A 16 2.13 -4.04 4.55
CA ALA A 16 1.48 -3.77 5.83
C ALA A 16 0.48 -2.61 5.72
N ALA A 17 0.84 -1.52 5.04
CA ALA A 17 -0.07 -0.40 4.79
C ALA A 17 -1.27 -0.82 3.92
N PHE A 18 -1.04 -1.66 2.90
CA PHE A 18 -2.08 -2.26 2.06
C PHE A 18 -3.07 -3.08 2.88
N LEU A 19 -2.57 -3.91 3.79
CA LEU A 19 -3.39 -4.72 4.67
C LEU A 19 -4.22 -3.86 5.64
N ILE A 20 -3.64 -2.79 6.18
CA ILE A 20 -4.34 -1.85 7.05
C ILE A 20 -5.45 -1.12 6.29
N ASP A 21 -5.15 -0.59 5.10
CA ASP A 21 -6.14 0.10 4.25
C ASP A 21 -7.29 -0.83 3.86
N TYR A 22 -6.98 -2.10 3.58
CA TYR A 22 -7.96 -3.16 3.38
C TYR A 22 -8.89 -3.30 4.59
N PHE A 23 -8.35 -3.54 5.79
CA PHE A 23 -9.19 -3.74 6.98
C PHE A 23 -10.02 -2.51 7.30
N VAL A 24 -9.44 -1.32 7.20
CA VAL A 24 -10.16 -0.05 7.39
C VAL A 24 -11.30 0.07 6.40
N THR A 25 -11.08 -0.25 5.13
CA THR A 25 -12.12 -0.22 4.10
C THR A 25 -13.21 -1.24 4.41
N LEU A 26 -12.83 -2.48 4.72
CA LEU A 26 -13.76 -3.58 5.02
C LEU A 26 -14.67 -3.26 6.21
N PHE A 27 -14.10 -2.76 7.30
CA PHE A 27 -14.88 -2.39 8.50
C PHE A 27 -15.66 -1.07 8.36
N SER A 28 -15.44 -0.31 7.29
CA SER A 28 -16.23 0.88 6.99
C SER A 28 -17.44 0.59 6.10
N ILE A 29 -17.63 -0.67 5.65
CA ILE A 29 -18.78 -1.05 4.82
C ILE A 29 -20.00 -1.29 5.72
N ASP A 30 -21.06 -0.56 5.46
CA ASP A 30 -22.34 -0.59 6.18
C ASP A 30 -23.51 -1.11 5.32
N GLU A 31 -23.37 -1.15 4.00
CA GLU A 31 -24.40 -1.62 3.06
C GLU A 31 -23.82 -2.41 1.88
N SER A 32 -24.70 -2.99 1.07
CA SER A 32 -24.31 -3.69 -0.16
C SER A 32 -23.80 -2.69 -1.20
N GLY A 33 -22.67 -2.99 -1.84
CA GLY A 33 -22.11 -2.14 -2.88
C GLY A 33 -20.69 -2.47 -3.28
N ILE A 34 -20.19 -1.67 -4.22
CA ILE A 34 -18.82 -1.75 -4.73
C ILE A 34 -17.98 -0.65 -4.07
N TYR A 35 -17.06 -1.06 -3.22
CA TYR A 35 -16.15 -0.19 -2.48
C TYR A 35 -14.75 -0.27 -3.06
N ARG A 36 -14.03 0.85 -3.07
CA ARG A 36 -12.63 0.91 -3.48
C ARG A 36 -11.79 1.50 -2.36
N SER A 37 -10.84 0.71 -1.89
CA SER A 37 -9.82 1.15 -0.93
C SER A 37 -8.87 2.17 -1.58
N LYS A 38 -8.14 2.93 -0.76
CA LYS A 38 -7.23 3.98 -1.23
C LYS A 38 -6.05 3.39 -2.01
N LEU A 39 -5.64 2.18 -1.65
CA LEU A 39 -4.54 1.46 -2.29
C LEU A 39 -4.99 0.57 -3.46
N GLY A 40 -6.27 0.60 -3.82
CA GLY A 40 -6.76 0.04 -5.09
C GLY A 40 -7.31 -1.38 -5.01
N LEU A 41 -7.55 -1.92 -3.82
CA LEU A 41 -8.40 -3.10 -3.66
C LEU A 41 -9.86 -2.70 -3.86
N GLN A 42 -10.57 -3.39 -4.75
CA GLN A 42 -12.01 -3.30 -4.92
C GLN A 42 -12.68 -4.44 -4.15
N ILE A 43 -13.67 -4.07 -3.33
CA ILE A 43 -14.47 -4.97 -2.49
C ILE A 43 -15.91 -4.84 -2.99
N ASP A 44 -16.46 -5.93 -3.49
CA ASP A 44 -17.87 -6.01 -3.87
C ASP A 44 -18.60 -6.84 -2.82
N MET A 45 -19.52 -6.20 -2.11
CA MET A 45 -20.21 -6.77 -0.96
C MET A 45 -21.71 -6.80 -1.22
N THR A 46 -22.29 -7.99 -1.10
CA THR A 46 -23.73 -8.21 -1.17
C THR A 46 -24.19 -8.79 0.16
N MET A 47 -24.90 -7.98 0.94
CA MET A 47 -25.61 -8.41 2.14
C MET A 47 -26.98 -8.98 1.76
N ASN A 48 -27.24 -10.23 2.14
CA ASN A 48 -28.57 -10.82 2.17
C ASN A 48 -28.97 -11.08 3.64
N GLU A 49 -30.25 -11.34 3.92
CA GLU A 49 -30.76 -11.54 5.29
C GLU A 49 -30.10 -12.73 6.02
N GLU A 50 -29.54 -13.68 5.26
CA GLU A 50 -28.95 -14.91 5.78
C GLU A 50 -27.42 -14.99 5.61
N GLU A 51 -26.83 -14.26 4.65
CA GLU A 51 -25.43 -14.43 4.25
C GLU A 51 -24.75 -13.13 3.77
N LEU A 52 -23.45 -13.04 4.03
CA LEU A 52 -22.58 -11.98 3.55
C LEU A 52 -21.69 -12.52 2.41
N PHE A 53 -21.92 -12.04 1.19
CA PHE A 53 -21.07 -12.36 0.05
C PHE A 53 -20.09 -11.22 -0.20
N THR A 54 -18.79 -11.49 -0.06
CA THR A 54 -17.72 -10.52 -0.32
C THR A 54 -16.78 -11.05 -1.39
N THR A 55 -16.58 -10.30 -2.47
CA THR A 55 -15.56 -10.61 -3.48
C THR A 55 -14.49 -9.53 -3.51
N PHE A 56 -13.23 -9.96 -3.69
CA PHE A 56 -12.06 -9.09 -3.67
C PHE A 56 -11.40 -9.12 -5.04
N SER A 57 -11.12 -7.93 -5.58
CA SER A 57 -10.41 -7.79 -6.84
C SER A 57 -9.34 -6.71 -6.74
N LEU A 58 -8.16 -7.00 -7.27
CA LEU A 58 -7.07 -6.04 -7.37
C LEU A 58 -7.28 -5.20 -8.62
N THR A 59 -7.35 -3.88 -8.46
CA THR A 59 -7.41 -2.97 -9.61
C THR A 59 -6.01 -2.59 -10.09
N THR A 60 -5.92 -2.02 -11.28
CA THR A 60 -4.66 -1.47 -11.82
C THR A 60 -4.09 -0.34 -10.95
N GLN A 61 -4.91 0.29 -10.10
CA GLN A 61 -4.46 1.30 -9.13
C GLN A 61 -3.43 0.74 -8.14
N VAL A 62 -3.49 -0.54 -7.79
CA VAL A 62 -2.51 -1.20 -6.91
C VAL A 62 -1.11 -1.15 -7.52
N LEU A 63 -1.01 -1.34 -8.84
CA LEU A 63 0.25 -1.27 -9.56
C LEU A 63 0.84 0.15 -9.53
N PHE A 64 0.00 1.15 -9.80
CA PHE A 64 0.44 2.56 -9.81
C PHE A 64 0.82 3.07 -8.43
N THR A 65 0.06 2.72 -7.40
CA THR A 65 0.35 3.10 -6.01
C THR A 65 1.63 2.44 -5.50
N TYR A 66 1.87 1.18 -5.85
CA TYR A 66 3.12 0.50 -5.52
C TYR A 66 4.32 1.10 -6.26
N LEU A 67 4.17 1.40 -7.56
CA LEU A 67 5.23 2.02 -8.35
C LEU A 67 5.58 3.42 -7.83
N ALA A 68 4.58 4.23 -7.49
CA ALA A 68 4.77 5.53 -6.86
C ALA A 68 5.50 5.38 -5.51
N TRP A 69 5.11 4.41 -4.68
CA TRP A 69 5.79 4.12 -3.42
C TRP A 69 7.27 3.77 -3.61
N LEU A 70 7.60 2.92 -4.59
CA LEU A 70 8.98 2.56 -4.90
C LEU A 70 9.81 3.77 -5.34
N VAL A 71 9.23 4.67 -6.13
CA VAL A 71 9.89 5.92 -6.55
C VAL A 71 10.19 6.80 -5.34
N ILE A 72 9.21 7.00 -4.46
CA ILE A 72 9.37 7.76 -3.21
C ILE A 72 10.48 7.15 -2.36
N LEU A 73 10.49 5.83 -2.22
CA LEU A 73 11.49 5.12 -1.44
C LEU A 73 12.89 5.28 -2.03
N CYS A 74 13.05 5.12 -3.35
CA CYS A 74 14.33 5.34 -4.02
C CYS A 74 14.83 6.78 -3.82
N ILE A 75 13.96 7.78 -3.99
CA ILE A 75 14.28 9.19 -3.76
C ILE A 75 14.72 9.42 -2.30
N SER A 76 13.98 8.88 -1.33
CA SER A 76 14.32 9.01 0.09
C SER A 76 15.70 8.42 0.41
N VAL A 77 16.04 7.27 -0.16
CA VAL A 77 17.36 6.64 0.03
C VAL A 77 18.49 7.48 -0.59
N LEU A 78 18.28 8.05 -1.78
CA LEU A 78 19.26 8.92 -2.43
C LEU A 78 19.51 10.19 -1.61
N ILE A 79 18.45 10.80 -1.08
CA ILE A 79 18.53 11.97 -0.21
C ILE A 79 19.29 11.63 1.07
N LEU A 80 18.93 10.55 1.77
CA LEU A 80 19.62 10.10 2.99
C LEU A 80 21.10 9.83 2.75
N ARG A 81 21.46 9.24 1.60
CA ARG A 81 22.86 9.04 1.21
C ARG A 81 23.58 10.37 1.05
N LYS A 82 22.99 11.34 0.34
CA LYS A 82 23.57 12.67 0.11
C LYS A 82 23.85 13.42 1.41
N PHE A 83 22.95 13.34 2.39
CA PHE A 83 23.14 13.96 3.71
C PHE A 83 24.24 13.28 4.54
N ARG A 84 24.32 11.94 4.47
CA ARG A 84 25.34 11.18 5.22
C ARG A 84 26.77 11.45 4.73
N THR A 85 26.99 11.58 3.42
CA THR A 85 28.34 11.93 2.89
C THR A 85 28.76 13.33 3.29
N ARG A 86 27.83 14.29 3.34
CA ARG A 86 28.13 15.69 3.71
C ARG A 86 28.58 15.86 5.17
N THR A 87 28.15 14.95 6.05
CA THR A 87 28.49 14.99 7.49
C THR A 87 29.86 14.36 7.78
N SER A 88 30.45 13.60 6.84
CA SER A 88 31.76 12.93 7.04
C SER A 88 32.95 13.77 6.55
N THR A 89 32.71 14.92 5.93
CA THR A 89 33.73 15.85 5.39
C THR A 89 33.75 17.21 6.10
N ALA A 90 33.08 17.31 7.25
CA ALA A 90 33.11 18.46 8.14
C ALA A 90 33.70 18.03 9.48
#